data_AF-A0A2V5R0T7-F1
#
_entry.id   AF-A0A2V5R0T7-F1
#
_cell.length_a   1.000
_cell.length_b   1.000
_cell.length_c   1.000
_cell.angle_alpha   90.00
_cell.angle_beta   90.00
_cell.angle_gamma   90.00
#
_symmetry.space_group_name_H-M   'P 1'
#
loop_
_entity.id
_entity.type
_entity.pdbx_description
1 polymer ?
#
loop_
_entity_poly.entity_id
_entity_poly.type
_entity_poly.pdbx_seq_one_letter_code
_entity_poly.pdbx_strand_id
1 'polypeptide(L)'
;MPPPLDGTISLGIYDRAGKLVRVLHQEAKLNEFKIGADALVTQWEGKNDDDEDLPAGKYHARGYLVGPLKVEELSRPAAAGPPPENDATARVKVKLMPNPLANDKRAIIDLAVGFSSDGSYLKTIDDLPLFTISESPSLTRALITKNGDKSVDIWQDDGTGLHQFRVSNVDKMMAFDCGEFELK
;
A
#
# COMPACT_ATOMS: atom_id res chain seq x y z
N MET A 1 -15.77 -15.62 9.80
CA MET A 1 -14.44 -15.96 10.37
C MET A 1 -13.43 -15.02 9.74
N PRO A 2 -12.84 -14.07 10.48
CA PRO A 2 -11.81 -13.19 9.94
C PRO A 2 -10.61 -14.02 9.46
N PRO A 3 -9.85 -13.56 8.45
CA PRO A 3 -8.71 -14.31 7.93
C PRO A 3 -7.70 -14.55 9.06
N PRO A 4 -7.20 -15.79 9.27
CA PRO A 4 -6.10 -16.06 10.18
C PRO A 4 -4.80 -15.63 9.52
N LEU A 5 -4.56 -14.32 9.49
CA LEU A 5 -3.37 -13.74 8.87
C LEU A 5 -2.88 -12.63 9.79
N ASP A 6 -1.74 -12.85 10.44
CA ASP A 6 -0.96 -11.80 11.08
C ASP A 6 -0.60 -10.75 10.02
N GLY A 7 -0.82 -9.48 10.33
CA GLY A 7 -0.59 -8.39 9.39
C GLY A 7 -1.24 -7.08 9.81
N THR A 8 -1.15 -6.11 8.91
CA THR A 8 -1.76 -4.78 9.05
C THR A 8 -2.76 -4.55 7.92
N ILE A 9 -3.72 -3.66 8.17
CA ILE A 9 -4.78 -3.30 7.24
C ILE A 9 -4.54 -1.88 6.73
N SER A 10 -4.44 -1.75 5.41
CA SER A 10 -4.60 -0.47 4.74
C SER A 10 -5.96 -0.41 4.06
N LEU A 11 -6.73 0.63 4.35
CA LEU A 11 -8.10 0.81 3.88
C LEU A 11 -8.28 2.23 3.34
N GLY A 12 -8.73 2.32 2.08
CA GLY A 12 -9.03 3.58 1.43
C GLY A 12 -10.52 3.76 1.13
N ILE A 13 -10.95 5.02 1.10
CA ILE A 13 -12.24 5.43 0.54
C ILE A 13 -12.01 6.02 -0.84
N TYR A 14 -12.84 5.61 -1.78
CA TYR A 14 -12.71 5.97 -3.19
C TYR A 14 -13.99 6.59 -3.70
N ASP A 15 -13.86 7.59 -4.57
CA ASP A 15 -14.99 8.14 -5.29
C ASP A 15 -15.49 7.18 -6.39
N ARG A 16 -16.57 7.57 -7.08
CA ARG A 16 -17.14 6.79 -8.19
C ARG A 16 -16.18 6.58 -9.37
N ALA A 17 -15.18 7.45 -9.54
CA ALA A 17 -14.15 7.31 -10.57
C ALA A 17 -13.03 6.34 -10.15
N GLY A 18 -13.04 5.86 -8.90
CA GLY A 18 -12.01 5.01 -8.33
C GLY A 18 -10.79 5.79 -7.83
N LYS A 19 -10.88 7.12 -7.72
CA LYS A 19 -9.83 7.95 -7.14
C LYS A 19 -9.87 7.82 -5.62
N LEU A 20 -8.73 7.61 -4.99
CA LEU A 20 -8.60 7.64 -3.53
C LEU A 20 -8.90 9.06 -3.04
N VAL A 21 -9.83 9.17 -2.10
CA VAL A 21 -10.23 10.46 -1.49
C VAL A 21 -9.92 10.55 -0.01
N ARG A 22 -9.69 9.40 0.65
CA ARG A 22 -9.28 9.32 2.05
C ARG A 22 -8.52 8.03 2.29
N VAL A 23 -7.37 8.11 2.95
CA VAL A 23 -6.74 6.97 3.61
C VAL A 23 -7.42 6.81 4.97
N LEU A 24 -8.32 5.83 5.08
CA LEU A 24 -9.07 5.63 6.33
C LEU A 24 -8.23 4.91 7.38
N HIS A 25 -7.42 3.95 6.95
CA HIS A 25 -6.43 3.26 7.78
C HIS A 25 -5.16 3.06 6.97
N GLN A 26 -4.01 3.33 7.57
CA GLN A 26 -2.69 2.98 7.04
C GLN A 26 -2.01 2.06 8.03
N GLU A 27 -1.64 0.85 7.59
CA GLU A 27 -0.91 -0.11 8.41
C GLU A 27 -1.55 -0.40 9.79
N ALA A 28 -2.88 -0.31 9.87
CA ALA A 28 -3.60 -0.48 11.12
C ALA A 28 -3.61 -1.93 11.59
N LYS A 29 -3.40 -2.16 12.88
CA LYS A 29 -3.51 -3.48 13.49
C LYS A 29 -4.99 -3.85 13.65
N LEU A 30 -5.29 -5.15 13.66
CA LEU A 30 -6.67 -5.64 13.79
C LEU A 30 -7.36 -5.17 15.08
N ASN A 31 -6.62 -4.91 16.15
CA ASN A 31 -7.16 -4.43 17.42
C ASN A 31 -7.53 -2.93 17.42
N GLU A 32 -7.19 -2.19 16.37
CA GLU A 32 -7.60 -0.79 16.19
C GLU A 32 -9.03 -0.69 15.63
N PHE A 33 -9.59 -1.81 15.16
CA PHE A 33 -10.96 -1.89 14.68
C PHE A 33 -11.92 -2.32 15.79
N LYS A 34 -13.17 -1.86 15.71
CA LYS A 34 -14.24 -2.37 16.59
C LYS A 34 -14.63 -3.77 16.14
N ILE A 35 -14.74 -4.71 17.08
CA ILE A 35 -15.22 -6.07 16.79
C ILE A 35 -16.75 -6.05 16.76
N GLY A 36 -17.33 -6.28 15.58
CA GLY A 36 -18.74 -6.57 15.39
C GLY A 36 -19.04 -8.06 15.55
N ALA A 37 -20.30 -8.46 15.36
CA ALA A 37 -20.73 -9.85 15.55
C ALA A 37 -19.91 -10.85 14.70
N ASP A 38 -19.60 -10.50 13.46
CA ASP A 38 -18.84 -11.35 12.52
C ASP A 38 -17.84 -10.57 11.64
N ALA A 39 -17.51 -9.34 12.04
CA ALA A 39 -16.72 -8.42 11.21
C ALA A 39 -15.84 -7.46 12.04
N LEU A 40 -14.81 -6.91 11.42
CA LEU A 40 -14.14 -5.71 11.89
C LEU A 40 -14.91 -4.49 11.37
N VAL A 41 -15.12 -3.50 12.24
CA VAL A 41 -15.93 -2.32 11.96
C VAL A 41 -15.08 -1.07 12.16
N THR A 42 -15.13 -0.19 11.16
CA THR A 42 -14.61 1.18 11.22
C THR A 42 -15.69 2.15 10.74
N GLN A 43 -15.49 3.45 11.00
CA GLN A 43 -16.37 4.51 10.55
C GLN A 43 -15.56 5.53 9.76
N TRP A 44 -16.21 6.16 8.79
CA TRP A 44 -15.70 7.31 8.06
C TRP A 44 -16.71 8.44 8.19
N GLU A 45 -16.21 9.62 8.49
CA GLU A 45 -16.97 10.84 8.78
C GLU A 45 -17.35 11.65 7.53
N GLY A 46 -16.99 11.17 6.33
CA GLY A 46 -17.31 11.85 5.08
C GLY A 46 -16.29 12.91 4.67
N LYS A 47 -15.07 12.86 5.19
CA LYS A 47 -13.99 13.84 4.94
C LYS A 47 -12.85 13.29 4.09
N ASN A 48 -12.14 14.17 3.39
CA ASN A 48 -10.88 13.83 2.70
C ASN A 48 -9.67 13.87 3.65
N ASP A 49 -8.46 13.57 3.16
CA ASP A 49 -7.24 13.60 3.98
C ASP A 49 -6.86 15.01 4.50
N ASP A 50 -7.45 16.08 3.95
CA ASP A 50 -7.30 17.47 4.38
C ASP A 50 -8.38 17.91 5.40
N ASP A 51 -9.16 16.96 5.93
CA ASP A 51 -10.29 17.15 6.85
C ASP A 51 -11.46 17.99 6.30
N GLU A 52 -11.53 18.15 4.98
CA GLU A 52 -12.62 18.83 4.27
C GLU A 52 -13.78 17.87 4.02
N ASP A 53 -15.01 18.39 4.15
CA ASP A 53 -16.22 17.61 3.88
C ASP A 53 -16.33 17.28 2.38
N LEU A 54 -16.56 16.00 2.08
CA LEU A 54 -16.82 15.54 0.73
C LEU A 54 -18.31 15.64 0.38
N PRO A 55 -18.66 15.83 -0.91
CA PRO A 55 -20.04 15.95 -1.34
C PRO A 55 -20.83 14.65 -1.10
N ALA A 56 -22.12 14.79 -0.83
CA ALA A 56 -23.05 13.67 -0.80
C ALA A 56 -22.98 12.87 -2.12
N GLY A 57 -23.04 11.55 -2.01
CA GLY A 57 -22.89 10.66 -3.16
C GLY A 57 -22.38 9.28 -2.80
N LYS A 58 -22.07 8.50 -3.84
CA LYS A 58 -21.61 7.12 -3.72
C LYS A 58 -20.09 7.06 -3.60
N TYR A 59 -19.63 6.29 -2.63
CA TYR A 59 -18.23 6.00 -2.36
C TYR A 59 -18.03 4.51 -2.20
N HIS A 60 -16.79 4.07 -2.37
CA HIS A 60 -16.40 2.67 -2.29
C HIS A 60 -15.27 2.51 -1.29
N ALA A 61 -15.36 1.49 -0.43
CA ALA A 61 -14.28 1.15 0.50
C ALA A 61 -13.58 -0.12 0.03
N ARG A 62 -12.26 -0.06 -0.12
CA ARG A 62 -11.42 -1.22 -0.49
C ARG A 62 -10.08 -1.14 0.21
N GLY A 63 -9.51 -2.29 0.49
CA GLY A 63 -8.28 -2.37 1.26
C GLY A 63 -7.46 -3.61 0.99
N TYR A 64 -6.35 -3.67 1.70
CA TYR A 64 -5.40 -4.77 1.63
C TYR A 64 -5.03 -5.19 3.05
N LEU A 65 -5.05 -6.49 3.28
CA LEU A 65 -4.37 -7.08 4.41
C LEU A 65 -2.93 -7.35 3.98
N VAL A 66 -1.99 -6.69 4.63
CA VAL A 66 -0.56 -6.79 4.36
C VAL A 66 0.05 -7.71 5.41
N GLY A 67 0.43 -8.93 4.99
CA GLY A 67 1.13 -9.87 5.85
C GLY A 67 2.56 -9.41 6.18
N PRO A 68 3.32 -10.21 6.94
CA PRO A 68 4.67 -9.83 7.37
C PRO A 68 5.64 -9.72 6.18
N LEU A 69 5.88 -8.49 5.76
CA LEU A 69 6.93 -8.16 4.80
C LEU A 69 8.29 -8.13 5.49
N LYS A 70 9.34 -8.45 4.72
CA LYS A 70 10.72 -8.37 5.20
C LYS A 70 11.44 -7.29 4.41
N VAL A 71 11.94 -6.27 5.09
CA VAL A 71 12.78 -5.22 4.49
C VAL A 71 14.23 -5.48 4.86
N GLU A 72 15.10 -5.45 3.85
CA GLU A 72 16.55 -5.55 4.04
C GLU A 72 17.22 -4.42 3.27
N GLU A 73 17.99 -3.57 3.96
CA GLU A 73 18.88 -2.64 3.28
C GLU A 73 20.06 -3.43 2.69
N LEU A 74 20.28 -3.25 1.39
CA LEU A 74 21.34 -3.93 0.66
C LEU A 74 22.56 -3.04 0.56
N SER A 75 23.70 -3.56 1.02
CA SER A 75 24.99 -2.90 0.81
C SER A 75 25.33 -2.92 -0.69
N ARG A 76 25.44 -1.74 -1.29
CA ARG A 76 25.79 -1.63 -2.71
C ARG A 76 27.26 -2.02 -2.92
N PRO A 77 27.58 -2.99 -3.80
CA PRO A 77 28.94 -3.20 -4.25
C PRO A 77 29.42 -1.98 -5.04
N ALA A 78 30.68 -1.56 -4.87
CA ALA A 78 31.27 -0.42 -5.60
C ALA A 78 31.17 -0.51 -7.14
N ALA A 79 30.90 -1.71 -7.68
CA ALA A 79 30.76 -2.00 -9.11
C ALA A 79 29.29 -2.05 -9.62
N ALA A 80 28.29 -1.79 -8.78
CA ALA A 80 26.91 -1.79 -9.23
C ALA A 80 26.66 -0.65 -10.23
N GLY A 81 26.04 -0.98 -11.37
CA GLY A 81 25.73 -0.06 -12.47
C GLY A 81 24.93 1.18 -12.04
N PRO A 82 24.74 2.16 -12.94
CA PRO A 82 24.00 3.37 -12.62
C PRO A 82 22.59 3.03 -12.09
N PRO A 83 22.03 3.85 -11.19
CA PRO A 83 20.64 3.68 -10.79
C PRO A 83 19.76 3.58 -12.04
N PRO A 84 18.68 2.79 -12.00
CA PRO A 84 17.81 2.68 -13.16
C PRO A 84 17.27 4.08 -13.53
N GLU A 85 17.02 4.30 -14.81
CA GLU A 85 16.55 5.61 -15.30
C GLU A 85 15.27 6.08 -14.60
N ASN A 86 15.09 7.40 -14.56
CA ASN A 86 14.06 8.07 -13.77
C ASN A 86 12.68 7.86 -14.36
N ASP A 87 12.07 6.71 -14.05
CA ASP A 87 10.66 6.47 -14.30
C ASP A 87 9.87 6.58 -12.99
N ALA A 88 9.43 7.80 -12.69
CA ALA A 88 8.52 8.08 -11.57
C ALA A 88 7.17 7.34 -11.69
N THR A 89 6.90 6.68 -12.83
CA THR A 89 5.70 5.87 -13.06
C THR A 89 5.96 4.36 -13.03
N ALA A 90 7.17 3.97 -12.61
CA ALA A 90 7.54 2.57 -12.47
C ALA A 90 6.56 1.84 -11.56
N ARG A 91 6.02 0.74 -12.09
CA ARG A 91 5.07 -0.12 -11.39
C ARG A 91 5.45 -1.57 -11.62
N VAL A 92 5.18 -2.39 -10.61
CA VAL A 92 5.49 -3.83 -10.65
C VAL A 92 4.25 -4.65 -10.40
N LYS A 93 4.03 -5.66 -11.25
CA LYS A 93 2.91 -6.59 -11.11
C LYS A 93 3.24 -7.67 -10.09
N VAL A 94 2.44 -7.72 -9.03
CA VAL A 94 2.57 -8.70 -7.94
C VAL A 94 1.31 -9.54 -7.86
N LYS A 95 1.50 -10.85 -7.74
CA LYS A 95 0.39 -11.79 -7.51
C LYS A 95 0.13 -11.92 -6.01
N LEU A 96 -1.09 -11.58 -5.59
CA LEU A 96 -1.53 -11.60 -4.21
C LEU A 96 -2.09 -12.97 -3.80
N MET A 97 -2.23 -13.17 -2.48
CA MET A 97 -3.00 -14.30 -1.94
C MET A 97 -4.47 -14.17 -2.34
N PRO A 98 -5.14 -15.28 -2.71
CA PRO A 98 -6.56 -15.25 -2.99
C PRO A 98 -7.32 -14.92 -1.71
N ASN A 99 -8.31 -14.05 -1.83
CA ASN A 99 -9.26 -13.81 -0.76
C ASN A 99 -10.33 -14.90 -0.79
N PRO A 100 -10.47 -15.77 0.23
CA PRO A 100 -11.45 -16.85 0.22
C PRO A 100 -12.90 -16.36 0.31
N LEU A 101 -13.11 -15.11 0.73
CA LEU A 101 -14.44 -14.49 0.86
C LEU A 101 -14.87 -13.77 -0.41
N ALA A 102 -13.91 -13.37 -1.25
CA ALA A 102 -14.19 -12.78 -2.54
C ALA A 102 -14.03 -13.86 -3.60
N ASN A 103 -14.98 -13.98 -4.53
CA ASN A 103 -14.91 -14.96 -5.63
C ASN A 103 -13.89 -14.49 -6.71
N ASP A 104 -12.70 -14.07 -6.28
CA ASP A 104 -11.99 -12.98 -6.92
C ASP A 104 -10.94 -13.43 -7.94
N LYS A 105 -11.04 -12.80 -9.12
CA LYS A 105 -10.15 -12.94 -10.27
C LYS A 105 -9.00 -11.93 -10.22
N ARG A 106 -9.00 -11.01 -9.24
CA ARG A 106 -7.97 -9.97 -9.04
C ARG A 106 -6.81 -10.46 -8.19
N ALA A 107 -6.16 -11.51 -8.67
CA ALA A 107 -4.96 -12.04 -8.03
C ALA A 107 -3.71 -11.21 -8.34
N ILE A 108 -3.75 -10.19 -9.20
CA ILE A 108 -2.57 -9.42 -9.63
C ILE A 108 -2.86 -7.93 -9.51
N ILE A 109 -2.00 -7.21 -8.80
CA ILE A 109 -2.04 -5.75 -8.67
C ILE A 109 -0.74 -5.13 -9.17
N ASP A 110 -0.81 -3.85 -9.54
CA ASP A 110 0.36 -3.02 -9.77
C ASP A 110 0.75 -2.30 -8.46
N LEU A 111 1.97 -2.53 -7.99
CA LEU A 111 2.58 -1.81 -6.87
C LEU A 111 3.50 -0.72 -7.40
N ALA A 112 3.53 0.40 -6.68
CA ALA A 112 4.45 1.51 -6.87
C ALA A 112 5.16 1.83 -5.53
N VAL A 113 6.16 2.69 -5.60
CA VAL A 113 6.76 3.30 -4.40
C VAL A 113 6.34 4.77 -4.32
N GLY A 114 5.90 5.18 -3.14
CA GLY A 114 5.70 6.58 -2.78
C GLY A 114 6.77 7.03 -1.80
N PHE A 115 6.98 8.34 -1.72
CA PHE A 115 7.79 8.94 -0.67
C PHE A 115 7.17 10.28 -0.24
N SER A 116 7.38 10.63 1.02
CA SER A 116 6.97 11.88 1.65
C SER A 116 8.12 12.44 2.47
N SER A 117 7.87 13.49 3.26
CA SER A 117 8.83 14.01 4.24
C SER A 117 9.27 12.97 5.27
N ASP A 118 8.43 11.97 5.51
CA ASP A 118 8.57 11.02 6.62
C ASP A 118 9.27 9.73 6.18
N GLY A 119 9.50 9.57 4.88
CA GLY A 119 10.18 8.41 4.33
C GLY A 119 9.52 7.86 3.08
N SER A 120 9.66 6.56 2.86
CA SER A 120 9.11 5.88 1.68
C SER A 120 8.22 4.71 2.06
N TYR A 121 7.29 4.40 1.16
CA TYR A 121 6.28 3.38 1.39
C TYR A 121 5.88 2.69 0.08
N LEU A 122 5.49 1.42 0.17
CA LEU A 122 4.79 0.73 -0.90
C LEU A 122 3.37 1.28 -0.99
N LYS A 123 2.88 1.48 -2.21
CA LYS A 123 1.52 1.91 -2.48
C LYS A 123 0.92 1.20 -3.68
N THR A 124 -0.40 1.21 -3.77
CA THR A 124 -1.10 0.88 -5.02
C THR A 124 -0.94 2.00 -6.05
N ILE A 125 -1.27 1.73 -7.30
CA ILE A 125 -1.32 2.76 -8.36
C ILE A 125 -2.41 3.82 -8.15
N ASP A 126 -3.36 3.56 -7.26
CA ASP A 126 -4.39 4.53 -6.84
C ASP A 126 -4.01 5.24 -5.53
N ASP A 127 -2.72 5.24 -5.21
CA ASP A 127 -2.08 5.98 -4.13
C ASP A 127 -2.34 5.50 -2.69
N LEU A 128 -3.02 4.37 -2.49
CA LEU A 128 -3.23 3.81 -1.14
C LEU A 128 -1.90 3.30 -0.56
N PRO A 129 -1.38 3.90 0.54
CA PRO A 129 -0.18 3.41 1.22
C PRO A 129 -0.45 2.04 1.86
N LEU A 130 0.46 1.10 1.64
CA LEU A 130 0.33 -0.29 2.10
C LEU A 130 1.33 -0.65 3.19
N PHE A 131 2.57 -0.14 3.10
CA PHE A 131 3.65 -0.56 3.98
C PHE A 131 4.81 0.44 3.96
N THR A 132 5.28 0.86 5.13
CA THR A 132 6.43 1.76 5.28
C THR A 132 7.75 1.01 5.09
N ILE A 133 8.57 1.45 4.15
CA ILE A 133 9.85 0.81 3.79
C ILE A 133 11.00 1.38 4.62
N SER A 134 11.06 2.71 4.73
CA SER A 134 12.10 3.44 5.46
C SER A 134 11.54 4.76 5.99
N GLU A 135 12.02 5.19 7.15
CA GLU A 135 11.71 6.48 7.78
C GLU A 135 12.81 7.52 7.51
N SER A 136 13.36 7.52 6.29
CA SER A 136 14.47 8.40 5.91
C SER A 136 13.94 9.78 5.53
N PRO A 137 14.29 10.85 6.27
CA PRO A 137 13.85 12.19 5.90
C PRO A 137 14.58 12.66 4.62
N SER A 138 13.94 13.55 3.87
CA SER A 138 14.54 14.24 2.71
C SER A 138 14.77 13.37 1.46
N LEU A 139 13.97 12.33 1.26
CA LEU A 139 13.99 11.59 -0.01
C LEU A 139 13.65 12.52 -1.18
N THR A 140 14.52 12.55 -2.17
CA THR A 140 14.31 13.30 -3.43
C THR A 140 13.77 12.40 -4.52
N ARG A 141 13.98 11.09 -4.41
CA ARG A 141 13.55 10.10 -5.39
C ARG A 141 13.39 8.72 -4.77
N ALA A 142 12.40 7.98 -5.23
CA ALA A 142 12.28 6.55 -5.01
C ALA A 142 11.88 5.83 -6.30
N LEU A 143 12.37 4.60 -6.49
CA LEU A 143 12.07 3.76 -7.64
C LEU A 143 11.83 2.32 -7.21
N ILE A 144 10.88 1.65 -7.85
CA ILE A 144 10.59 0.24 -7.65
C ILE A 144 10.98 -0.60 -8.86
N THR A 145 11.58 -1.76 -8.62
CA THR A 145 11.93 -2.75 -9.64
C THR A 145 11.50 -4.13 -9.20
N LYS A 146 11.03 -4.96 -10.14
CA LYS A 146 10.59 -6.32 -9.84
C LYS A 146 11.81 -7.19 -9.60
N ASN A 147 11.84 -7.91 -8.50
CA ASN A 147 12.89 -8.88 -8.19
C ASN A 147 12.25 -10.25 -7.92
N GLY A 148 11.82 -10.92 -8.99
CA GLY A 148 11.02 -12.14 -8.90
C GLY A 148 9.56 -11.87 -8.52
N ASP A 149 8.79 -12.92 -8.25
CA ASP A 149 7.33 -12.81 -8.02
C ASP A 149 6.94 -12.42 -6.59
N LYS A 150 7.88 -12.53 -5.64
CA LYS A 150 7.64 -12.38 -4.21
C LYS A 150 8.45 -11.27 -3.56
N SER A 151 9.26 -10.56 -4.36
CA SER A 151 10.12 -9.50 -3.88
C SER A 151 10.23 -8.38 -4.89
N VAL A 152 10.47 -7.19 -4.35
CA VAL A 152 10.73 -5.97 -5.11
C VAL A 152 11.97 -5.31 -4.53
N ASP A 153 12.76 -4.71 -5.40
CA ASP A 153 13.92 -3.91 -5.00
C ASP A 153 13.55 -2.43 -5.17
N ILE A 154 13.74 -1.66 -4.10
CA ILE A 154 13.44 -0.24 -3.99
C ILE A 154 14.75 0.52 -3.95
N TRP A 155 14.87 1.52 -4.79
CA TRP A 155 16.02 2.44 -4.81
C TRP A 155 15.56 3.78 -4.29
N GLN A 156 16.30 4.38 -3.38
CA GLN A 156 15.98 5.66 -2.75
C GLN A 156 17.19 6.58 -2.86
N ASP A 157 16.96 7.85 -3.17
CA ASP A 157 17.98 8.90 -3.21
C ASP A 157 17.60 9.98 -2.21
N ASP A 158 18.45 10.21 -1.21
CA ASP A 158 18.25 11.23 -0.17
C ASP A 158 19.01 12.54 -0.47
N GLY A 159 19.57 12.67 -1.68
CA GLY A 159 20.42 13.79 -2.10
C GLY A 159 21.88 13.70 -1.63
N THR A 160 22.19 12.77 -0.73
CA THR A 160 23.55 12.50 -0.23
C THR A 160 24.07 11.13 -0.65
N GLY A 161 23.17 10.18 -0.89
CA GLY A 161 23.48 8.81 -1.27
C GLY A 161 22.28 8.09 -1.88
N LEU A 162 22.60 7.01 -2.60
CA LEU A 162 21.62 6.08 -3.14
C LEU A 162 21.56 4.83 -2.26
N HIS A 163 20.40 4.56 -1.69
CA HIS A 163 20.11 3.38 -0.87
C HIS A 163 19.29 2.37 -1.66
N GLN A 164 19.54 1.09 -1.44
CA GLN A 164 18.76 0.01 -2.04
C GLN A 164 18.15 -0.84 -0.93
N PHE A 165 16.84 -1.04 -0.98
CA PHE A 165 16.10 -1.90 -0.07
C PHE A 165 15.49 -3.06 -0.85
N ARG A 166 15.51 -4.24 -0.28
CA ARG A 166 14.76 -5.39 -0.76
C ARG A 166 13.55 -5.60 0.13
N VAL A 167 12.36 -5.55 -0.46
CA VAL A 167 11.11 -5.89 0.22
C VAL A 167 10.65 -7.25 -0.27
N SER A 168 10.67 -8.23 0.63
CA SER A 168 10.28 -9.62 0.35
C SER A 168 8.92 -9.95 0.96
N ASN A 169 8.32 -11.04 0.49
CA ASN A 169 6.97 -11.50 0.83
C ASN A 169 5.85 -10.56 0.35
N VAL A 170 6.06 -9.78 -0.71
CA VAL A 170 5.00 -8.91 -1.26
C VAL A 170 3.80 -9.70 -1.81
N ASP A 171 3.98 -11.00 -2.07
CA ASP A 171 2.90 -11.93 -2.41
C ASP A 171 1.99 -12.27 -1.21
N LYS A 172 2.41 -12.00 0.02
CA LYS A 172 1.62 -12.19 1.26
C LYS A 172 0.68 -11.03 1.57
N MET A 173 0.21 -10.33 0.54
CA MET A 173 -0.89 -9.39 0.66
C MET A 173 -2.18 -10.03 0.15
N MET A 174 -3.32 -9.56 0.63
CA MET A 174 -4.63 -10.00 0.18
C MET A 174 -5.54 -8.79 0.01
N ALA A 175 -6.08 -8.61 -1.19
CA ALA A 175 -7.06 -7.57 -1.46
C ALA A 175 -8.43 -7.95 -0.88
N PHE A 176 -9.16 -6.97 -0.38
CA PHE A 176 -10.55 -7.13 0.02
C PHE A 176 -11.38 -5.90 -0.35
N ASP A 177 -12.66 -6.14 -0.53
CA ASP A 177 -13.64 -5.14 -0.94
C ASP A 177 -14.71 -5.03 0.16
N CYS A 178 -14.92 -3.81 0.68
CA CYS A 178 -15.92 -3.52 1.71
C CYS A 178 -17.26 -3.06 1.12
N GLY A 179 -17.34 -2.90 -0.20
CA GLY A 179 -18.54 -2.50 -0.93
C GLY A 179 -18.71 -1.00 -1.13
N GLU A 180 -19.82 -0.68 -1.79
CA GLU A 180 -20.28 0.69 -2.04
C GLU A 180 -21.20 1.15 -0.90
N PHE A 181 -21.12 2.43 -0.54
CA PHE A 181 -22.01 3.09 0.39
C PHE A 181 -22.29 4.54 -0.04
N GLU A 182 -23.32 5.15 0.53
CA GLU A 182 -23.78 6.49 0.16
C GLU A 182 -23.59 7.45 1.33
N LEU A 183 -22.83 8.52 1.10
CA LEU A 183 -22.73 9.67 1.98
C LEU A 183 -23.94 10.58 1.73
N LYS A 184 -24.69 10.89 2.78
CA LYS A 184 -25.92 11.68 2.72
C LYS A 184 -25.69 13.13 3.09
#